data_AF-A0A9P6X7U0-F1
#
_entry.id   AF-A0A9P6X7U0-F1
#
_cell.length_a   1.000
_cell.length_b   1.000
_cell.length_c   1.000
_cell.angle_alpha   90.00
_cell.angle_beta   90.00
_cell.angle_gamma   90.00
#
_symmetry.space_group_name_H-M   'P 1'
#
loop_
_entity.id
_entity.type
_entity.pdbx_description
1 polymer ?
#
loop_
_entity_poly.entity_id
_entity_poly.type
_entity_poly.pdbx_seq_one_letter_code
_entity_poly.pdbx_strand_id
1 'polypeptide(L)'
;MGQCFSSSVAICSFHADEVETIPGVKRNGYIFSDGVGKMSLAFAKKTLDQVNLDVDPSALQVRLGGSKGVLAVDPNLPKGVHVQLRPSQIKFDSDHLELEVVKIATYRNRYLNRQIIILMSALGVSDDYVLELVYAMLQNTKKILTGPLEALYALSPRSDNFGTSNMLVNAIQAGFLKSGDPYIQNILVLFRCSLLKELKKKAKVLVLKSACLIGVVDETGLLESDEVFVHVWDNSATGNTNQVITSRVSIFRNPSLHPGDLRVLRAVDIPELHHLKNVVVFSSKGERDVPSMCSGGDLDGDDVIWDQNLIPTLIYSPMNYHAEEPENVERVELDHLKDSFVKYVRHDSLGQIANTYLADADLYGPMDIRCIELAQFHYRAGMLDDASNKKRTTTWLFLAVRVVCKHDIRAFSGMQTSRGVNASAEGTDKKTRNTTAGRRVVDHGTSRGDLYAQSYKNYVSCLIQEGSAYDSQFYIKGMVSYINKARELRGHYDVKLAALINHHGVKTEAELLTGYVVKWEKKGKDKTVYKQHDNLLKSVRQLKNEWVDESEREFIGKHKQIDLSKGNEIYAKAAAWYYVTYHPDERKEYG
;
A
#
# COMPACT_ATOMS: atom_id res chain seq x y z
N MET A 1 -4.93 -22.29 -8.68
CA MET A 1 -4.56 -22.34 -7.24
C MET A 1 -4.54 -20.96 -6.60
N GLY A 2 -3.58 -20.06 -6.91
CA GLY A 2 -3.49 -18.76 -6.22
C GLY A 2 -4.76 -17.92 -6.22
N GLN A 3 -5.50 -17.92 -7.34
CA GLN A 3 -6.82 -17.28 -7.46
C GLN A 3 -7.81 -17.72 -6.38
N CYS A 4 -7.91 -19.02 -6.09
CA CYS A 4 -8.86 -19.61 -5.14
C CYS A 4 -8.55 -19.27 -3.66
N PHE A 5 -7.37 -18.72 -3.38
CA PHE A 5 -6.95 -18.29 -2.04
C PHE A 5 -6.78 -16.77 -1.95
N SER A 6 -7.31 -16.03 -2.94
CA SER A 6 -7.30 -14.56 -2.91
C SER A 6 -8.14 -14.08 -1.73
N SER A 7 -7.66 -13.06 -1.01
CA SER A 7 -8.52 -12.35 -0.06
C SER A 7 -9.44 -11.41 -0.86
N SER A 8 -10.74 -11.66 -0.78
CA SER A 8 -11.78 -10.99 -1.57
C SER A 8 -13.07 -10.87 -0.74
N VAL A 9 -14.00 -10.05 -1.19
CA VAL A 9 -15.34 -9.90 -0.60
C VAL A 9 -16.36 -10.41 -1.61
N ALA A 10 -17.10 -11.47 -1.25
CA ALA A 10 -18.20 -11.98 -2.07
C ALA A 10 -19.32 -10.93 -2.13
N ILE A 11 -19.82 -10.67 -3.35
CA ILE A 11 -20.87 -9.67 -3.58
C ILE A 11 -22.19 -10.35 -3.97
N CYS A 12 -22.22 -11.01 -5.12
CA CYS A 12 -23.41 -11.73 -5.56
C CYS A 12 -23.07 -12.86 -6.51
N SER A 13 -24.00 -13.80 -6.62
CA SER A 13 -24.03 -14.78 -7.69
C SER A 13 -24.77 -14.22 -8.90
N PHE A 14 -24.27 -14.54 -10.09
CA PHE A 14 -24.91 -14.27 -11.36
C PHE A 14 -25.71 -15.48 -11.86
N HIS A 15 -26.73 -15.22 -12.67
CA HIS A 15 -27.30 -16.22 -13.56
C HIS A 15 -26.44 -16.35 -14.83
N ALA A 16 -26.52 -17.51 -15.50
CA ALA A 16 -25.68 -17.79 -16.66
C ALA A 16 -25.93 -16.84 -17.85
N ASP A 17 -27.15 -16.31 -17.98
CA ASP A 17 -27.54 -15.31 -18.97
C ASP A 17 -27.07 -13.89 -18.64
N GLU A 18 -26.61 -13.65 -17.42
CA GLU A 18 -26.06 -12.36 -16.99
C GLU A 18 -24.54 -12.24 -17.23
N VAL A 19 -23.88 -13.35 -17.60
CA VAL A 19 -22.44 -13.43 -17.88
C VAL A 19 -22.21 -13.80 -19.33
N GLU A 20 -21.63 -12.88 -20.11
CA GLU A 20 -21.31 -13.12 -21.51
C GLU A 20 -19.79 -13.13 -21.72
N THR A 21 -19.30 -13.87 -22.72
CA THR A 21 -17.90 -13.78 -23.16
C THR A 21 -17.81 -13.02 -24.48
N ILE A 22 -17.00 -11.96 -24.53
CA ILE A 22 -16.76 -11.15 -25.73
C ILE A 22 -15.31 -11.33 -26.24
N PRO A 23 -15.06 -11.15 -27.55
CA PRO A 23 -13.71 -11.28 -28.12
C PRO A 23 -12.70 -10.31 -27.48
N GLY A 24 -11.42 -10.68 -27.38
CA GLY A 24 -10.36 -9.76 -26.94
C GLY A 24 -9.96 -8.75 -28.03
N VAL A 25 -9.49 -7.57 -27.63
CA VAL A 25 -8.89 -6.61 -28.57
C VAL A 25 -7.44 -6.98 -28.81
N LYS A 26 -7.14 -7.59 -29.97
CA LYS A 26 -5.79 -8.03 -30.33
C LYS A 26 -5.28 -7.29 -31.56
N ARG A 27 -4.03 -6.79 -31.52
CA ARG A 27 -3.33 -6.18 -32.67
C ARG A 27 -1.84 -6.50 -32.57
N ASN A 28 -1.21 -6.79 -33.70
CA ASN A 28 0.25 -7.03 -33.80
C ASN A 28 0.80 -8.06 -32.79
N GLY A 29 0.01 -9.08 -32.43
CA GLY A 29 0.40 -10.10 -31.45
C GLY A 29 0.23 -9.68 -29.98
N TYR A 30 -0.23 -8.46 -29.70
CA TYR A 30 -0.50 -7.95 -28.35
C TYR A 30 -2.00 -7.88 -28.06
N ILE A 31 -2.38 -8.09 -26.80
CA ILE A 31 -3.77 -8.05 -26.32
C ILE A 31 -3.97 -6.72 -25.58
N PHE A 32 -4.63 -5.75 -26.21
CA PHE A 32 -4.87 -4.42 -25.64
C PHE A 32 -5.91 -4.43 -24.51
N SER A 33 -6.76 -5.46 -24.48
CA SER A 33 -7.76 -5.67 -23.45
C SER A 33 -7.34 -6.79 -22.47
N ASP A 34 -6.04 -7.00 -22.24
CA ASP A 34 -5.57 -8.08 -21.37
C ASP A 34 -6.10 -7.87 -19.93
N GLY A 35 -6.78 -8.89 -19.40
CA GLY A 35 -7.37 -8.84 -18.07
C GLY A 35 -8.58 -7.91 -17.89
N VAL A 36 -9.08 -7.20 -18.90
CA VAL A 36 -10.19 -6.22 -18.75
C VAL A 36 -11.47 -6.65 -19.47
N GLY A 37 -12.55 -6.75 -18.72
CA GLY A 37 -13.92 -6.97 -19.18
C GLY A 37 -14.82 -5.78 -18.83
N LYS A 38 -16.12 -5.95 -19.02
CA LYS A 38 -17.12 -4.89 -18.86
C LYS A 38 -18.15 -5.25 -17.82
N MET A 39 -18.73 -4.23 -17.18
CA MET A 39 -19.89 -4.37 -16.32
C MET A 39 -20.91 -3.27 -16.59
N SER A 40 -22.17 -3.64 -16.38
CA SER A 40 -23.30 -2.69 -16.42
C SER A 40 -23.24 -1.69 -15.25
N LEU A 41 -23.82 -0.51 -15.46
CA LEU A 41 -23.99 0.49 -14.39
C LEU A 41 -24.85 -0.03 -13.23
N ALA A 42 -25.86 -0.87 -13.52
CA ALA A 42 -26.71 -1.43 -12.48
C ALA A 42 -25.94 -2.41 -11.58
N PHE A 43 -24.99 -3.17 -12.13
CA PHE A 43 -24.10 -4.01 -11.33
C PHE A 43 -23.15 -3.18 -10.46
N ALA A 44 -22.55 -2.12 -11.01
CA ALA A 44 -21.71 -1.20 -10.23
C ALA A 44 -22.46 -0.63 -9.02
N LYS A 45 -23.72 -0.22 -9.21
CA LYS A 45 -24.60 0.22 -8.11
C LYS A 45 -24.90 -0.87 -7.10
N LYS A 46 -25.16 -2.10 -7.54
CA LYS A 46 -25.40 -3.24 -6.61
C LYS A 46 -24.19 -3.51 -5.71
N THR A 47 -22.97 -3.29 -6.21
CA THR A 47 -21.75 -3.46 -5.40
C THR A 47 -21.60 -2.38 -4.33
N LEU A 48 -22.19 -1.20 -4.54
CA LEU A 48 -22.18 -0.07 -3.60
C LEU A 48 -22.79 -0.45 -2.24
N ASP A 49 -23.99 -1.03 -2.29
CA ASP A 49 -24.80 -1.36 -1.11
C ASP A 49 -24.11 -2.37 -0.19
N GLN A 50 -23.26 -3.23 -0.75
CA GLN A 50 -22.60 -4.29 0.00
C GLN A 50 -21.23 -3.91 0.55
N VAL A 51 -20.55 -2.95 -0.08
CA VAL A 51 -19.21 -2.50 0.31
C VAL A 51 -19.24 -1.12 0.99
N ASN A 52 -20.42 -0.53 1.16
CA ASN A 52 -20.66 0.75 1.83
C ASN A 52 -19.73 1.87 1.28
N LEU A 53 -19.69 2.01 -0.04
CA LEU A 53 -19.00 3.14 -0.67
C LEU A 53 -19.98 4.32 -0.80
N ASP A 54 -19.44 5.52 -0.85
CA ASP A 54 -20.24 6.73 -1.04
C ASP A 54 -20.61 6.96 -2.52
N VAL A 55 -19.93 6.29 -3.46
CA VAL A 55 -20.11 6.51 -4.90
C VAL A 55 -19.91 5.27 -5.74
N ASP A 56 -20.69 5.17 -6.82
CA ASP A 56 -20.59 4.19 -7.89
C ASP A 56 -19.15 4.02 -8.40
N PRO A 57 -18.58 2.80 -8.37
CA PRO A 57 -17.23 2.54 -8.85
C PRO A 57 -17.19 2.46 -10.38
N SER A 58 -16.22 3.11 -11.00
CA SER A 58 -15.99 3.01 -12.45
C SER A 58 -15.31 1.70 -12.88
N ALA A 59 -14.57 1.06 -11.98
CA ALA A 59 -13.98 -0.25 -12.23
C ALA A 59 -13.75 -1.05 -10.94
N LEU A 60 -13.76 -2.37 -11.06
CA LEU A 60 -13.54 -3.34 -10.00
C LEU A 60 -12.51 -4.38 -10.42
N GLN A 61 -11.54 -4.67 -9.57
CA GLN A 61 -10.74 -5.89 -9.68
C GLN A 61 -11.53 -7.04 -9.05
N VAL A 62 -11.78 -8.10 -9.81
CA VAL A 62 -12.70 -9.17 -9.42
C VAL A 62 -12.10 -10.56 -9.59
N ARG A 63 -12.78 -11.52 -8.95
CA ARG A 63 -12.73 -12.95 -9.22
C ARG A 63 -14.16 -13.41 -9.51
N LEU A 64 -14.34 -14.21 -10.56
CA LEU A 64 -15.64 -14.80 -10.93
C LEU A 64 -15.40 -16.22 -11.41
N GLY A 65 -15.63 -17.19 -10.53
CA GLY A 65 -15.30 -18.60 -10.77
C GLY A 65 -13.85 -18.79 -11.21
N GLY A 66 -13.66 -19.27 -12.43
CA GLY A 66 -12.36 -19.48 -13.07
C GLY A 66 -11.72 -18.24 -13.70
N SER A 67 -12.37 -17.07 -13.59
CA SER A 67 -11.95 -15.82 -14.21
C SER A 67 -11.35 -14.82 -13.21
N LYS A 68 -10.31 -14.09 -13.65
CA LYS A 68 -9.70 -12.98 -12.89
C LYS A 68 -9.41 -11.79 -13.79
N GLY A 69 -9.55 -10.59 -13.23
CA GLY A 69 -9.18 -9.36 -13.94
C GLY A 69 -9.90 -8.14 -13.39
N VAL A 70 -10.11 -7.16 -14.26
CA VAL A 70 -10.84 -5.92 -14.01
C VAL A 70 -12.14 -5.91 -14.81
N LEU A 71 -13.21 -5.37 -14.22
CA LEU A 71 -14.44 -5.02 -14.91
C LEU A 71 -14.61 -3.50 -14.88
N ALA A 72 -14.73 -2.88 -16.05
CA ALA A 72 -14.99 -1.44 -16.20
C ALA A 72 -16.45 -1.19 -16.52
N VAL A 73 -17.04 -0.10 -16.01
CA VAL A 73 -18.40 0.30 -16.37
C VAL A 73 -18.45 0.65 -17.86
N ASP A 74 -19.36 0.03 -18.59
CA ASP A 74 -19.69 0.43 -19.97
C ASP A 74 -21.19 0.81 -20.03
N PRO A 75 -21.52 2.10 -20.24
CA PRO A 75 -22.90 2.59 -20.29
C PRO A 75 -23.75 1.97 -21.42
N ASN A 76 -23.13 1.32 -22.41
CA ASN A 76 -23.83 0.72 -23.54
C ASN A 76 -24.37 -0.68 -23.22
N LEU A 77 -24.02 -1.26 -22.07
CA LEU A 77 -24.56 -2.56 -21.65
C LEU A 77 -26.06 -2.45 -21.34
N PRO A 78 -26.84 -3.54 -21.52
CA PRO A 78 -28.27 -3.54 -21.25
C PRO A 78 -28.61 -3.09 -19.82
N LYS A 79 -29.84 -2.56 -19.67
CA LYS A 79 -30.39 -2.26 -18.34
C LYS A 79 -30.59 -3.56 -17.57
N GLY A 80 -29.83 -3.74 -16.50
CA GLY A 80 -29.84 -4.98 -15.72
C GLY A 80 -28.44 -5.27 -15.18
N VAL A 81 -28.33 -6.32 -14.37
CA VAL A 81 -27.04 -6.76 -13.84
C VAL A 81 -26.39 -7.65 -14.88
N HIS A 82 -25.39 -7.11 -15.58
CA HIS A 82 -24.65 -7.82 -16.63
C HIS A 82 -23.15 -7.60 -16.50
N VAL A 83 -22.39 -8.64 -16.85
CA VAL A 83 -20.93 -8.60 -17.00
C VAL A 83 -20.50 -9.28 -18.29
N GLN A 84 -19.47 -8.73 -18.94
CA GLN A 84 -18.87 -9.30 -20.13
C GLN A 84 -17.40 -9.60 -19.85
N LEU A 85 -17.04 -10.88 -19.92
CA LEU A 85 -15.67 -11.37 -19.75
C LEU A 85 -14.96 -11.49 -21.10
N ARG A 86 -13.63 -11.45 -21.08
CA ARG A 86 -12.78 -11.74 -22.25
C ARG A 86 -11.99 -13.03 -22.03
N PRO A 87 -11.57 -13.73 -23.10
CA PRO A 87 -10.75 -14.95 -22.98
C PRO A 87 -9.47 -14.77 -22.15
N SER A 88 -8.87 -13.57 -22.18
CA SER A 88 -7.70 -13.25 -21.35
C SER A 88 -7.98 -13.31 -19.84
N GLN A 89 -9.23 -13.15 -19.41
CA GLN A 89 -9.63 -13.20 -18.00
C GLN A 89 -9.87 -14.63 -17.49
N ILE A 90 -10.26 -15.55 -18.37
CA ILE A 90 -10.58 -16.94 -18.03
C ILE A 90 -9.28 -17.72 -17.84
N LYS A 91 -9.01 -18.23 -16.64
CA LYS A 91 -7.77 -18.96 -16.31
C LYS A 91 -7.97 -20.47 -16.28
N PHE A 92 -9.19 -20.91 -16.01
CA PHE A 92 -9.63 -22.30 -16.07
C PHE A 92 -11.15 -22.33 -16.15
N ASP A 93 -11.72 -23.43 -16.62
CA ASP A 93 -13.17 -23.58 -16.73
C ASP A 93 -13.80 -23.79 -15.35
N SER A 94 -14.96 -23.17 -15.14
CA SER A 94 -15.70 -23.26 -13.87
C SER A 94 -17.15 -22.87 -14.05
N ASP A 95 -18.05 -23.63 -13.42
CA ASP A 95 -19.48 -23.34 -13.36
C ASP A 95 -19.85 -22.40 -12.19
N HIS A 96 -18.87 -21.97 -11.39
CA HIS A 96 -19.10 -21.06 -10.27
C HIS A 96 -19.30 -19.63 -10.76
N LEU A 97 -20.48 -19.06 -10.45
CA LEU A 97 -20.87 -17.71 -10.86
C LEU A 97 -20.93 -16.71 -9.69
N GLU A 98 -20.29 -17.01 -8.58
CA GLU A 98 -20.12 -16.05 -7.48
C GLU A 98 -19.00 -15.06 -7.81
N LEU A 99 -19.33 -13.77 -7.76
CA LEU A 99 -18.37 -12.69 -7.96
C LEU A 99 -17.85 -12.18 -6.63
N GLU A 100 -16.53 -12.09 -6.56
CA GLU A 100 -15.81 -11.53 -5.42
C GLU A 100 -15.01 -10.31 -5.86
N VAL A 101 -15.10 -9.23 -5.08
CA VAL A 101 -14.33 -8.01 -5.31
C VAL A 101 -13.03 -8.06 -4.51
N VAL A 102 -11.93 -7.78 -5.20
CA VAL A 102 -10.57 -7.69 -4.62
C VAL A 102 -10.21 -6.23 -4.33
N LYS A 103 -10.50 -5.34 -5.28
CA LYS A 103 -10.13 -3.93 -5.22
C LYS A 103 -11.14 -3.08 -5.98
N ILE A 104 -11.39 -1.88 -5.49
CA ILE A 104 -12.26 -0.88 -6.10
C ILE A 104 -11.41 0.26 -6.64
N ALA A 105 -11.79 0.82 -7.78
CA ALA A 105 -11.17 2.02 -8.33
C ALA A 105 -11.35 3.21 -7.38
N THR A 106 -10.25 3.71 -6.82
CA THR A 106 -10.23 4.84 -5.87
C THR A 106 -9.04 5.74 -6.15
N TYR A 107 -9.18 7.03 -5.88
CA TYR A 107 -8.07 7.97 -5.95
C TYR A 107 -7.14 7.82 -4.74
N ARG A 108 -5.85 7.59 -4.98
CA ARG A 108 -4.81 7.59 -3.93
C ARG A 108 -3.51 8.15 -4.48
N ASN A 109 -2.99 9.20 -3.84
CA ASN A 109 -1.69 9.78 -4.18
C ASN A 109 -0.57 8.74 -4.10
N ARG A 110 0.49 8.97 -4.88
CA ARG A 110 1.64 8.07 -4.96
C ARG A 110 2.89 8.61 -4.34
N TYR A 111 3.71 7.64 -3.98
CA TYR A 111 5.01 7.85 -3.42
C TYR A 111 6.04 7.35 -4.42
N LEU A 112 7.03 8.17 -4.71
CA LEU A 112 8.25 7.67 -5.30
C LEU A 112 8.94 6.75 -4.27
N ASN A 113 9.66 5.77 -4.80
CA ASN A 113 10.55 4.91 -4.04
C ASN A 113 11.94 4.98 -4.66
N ARG A 114 12.93 4.37 -4.01
CA ARG A 114 14.34 4.42 -4.45
C ARG A 114 14.54 3.97 -5.90
N GLN A 115 13.84 2.91 -6.35
CA GLN A 115 14.00 2.38 -7.71
C GLN A 115 13.51 3.40 -8.75
N ILE A 116 12.31 3.95 -8.54
CA ILE A 116 11.73 4.95 -9.44
C ILE A 116 12.52 6.25 -9.44
N ILE A 117 13.02 6.70 -8.29
CA ILE A 117 13.85 7.91 -8.20
C ILE A 117 15.12 7.76 -9.07
N ILE A 118 15.80 6.61 -8.97
CA ILE A 118 17.01 6.34 -9.77
C ILE A 118 16.68 6.29 -11.26
N LEU A 119 15.57 5.66 -11.65
CA LEU A 119 15.12 5.61 -13.04
C LEU A 119 14.77 7.00 -13.58
N MET A 120 14.02 7.80 -12.82
CA MET A 120 13.65 9.17 -13.20
C MET A 120 14.88 10.05 -13.38
N SER A 121 15.83 10.01 -12.44
CA SER A 121 17.10 10.74 -12.52
C SER A 121 17.86 10.39 -13.80
N ALA A 122 18.02 9.09 -14.09
CA ALA A 122 18.70 8.62 -15.30
C ALA A 122 17.97 8.98 -16.61
N LEU A 123 16.65 9.16 -16.56
CA LEU A 123 15.84 9.59 -17.69
C LEU A 123 15.68 11.13 -17.77
N GLY A 124 16.49 11.87 -17.02
CA GLY A 124 16.61 13.32 -17.11
C GLY A 124 15.58 14.13 -16.34
N VAL A 125 14.97 13.54 -15.30
CA VAL A 125 14.23 14.30 -14.27
C VAL A 125 15.24 14.99 -13.34
N SER A 126 14.94 16.23 -12.93
CA SER A 126 15.81 17.00 -12.04
C SER A 126 15.87 16.40 -10.63
N ASP A 127 17.08 16.03 -10.19
CA ASP A 127 17.33 15.60 -8.81
C ASP A 127 17.01 16.70 -7.80
N ASP A 128 17.26 17.97 -8.14
CA ASP A 128 16.95 19.11 -7.29
C ASP A 128 15.45 19.18 -6.99
N TYR A 129 14.60 18.89 -7.99
CA TYR A 129 13.15 18.87 -7.79
C TYR A 129 12.70 17.72 -6.88
N VAL A 130 13.31 16.54 -7.02
CA VAL A 130 13.04 15.41 -6.10
C VAL A 130 13.45 15.79 -4.66
N LEU A 131 14.58 16.49 -4.50
CA LEU A 131 15.01 17.00 -3.20
C LEU A 131 14.06 18.07 -2.65
N GLU A 132 13.53 18.96 -3.48
CA GLU A 132 12.49 19.92 -3.09
C GLU A 132 11.24 19.23 -2.52
N LEU A 133 10.78 18.14 -3.16
CA LEU A 133 9.67 17.33 -2.65
C LEU A 133 10.00 16.73 -1.27
N VAL A 134 11.21 16.21 -1.09
CA VAL A 134 11.70 15.71 0.21
C VAL A 134 11.70 16.83 1.26
N TYR A 135 12.19 18.02 0.92
CA TYR A 135 12.20 19.17 1.84
C TYR A 135 10.80 19.63 2.20
N ALA A 136 9.90 19.72 1.22
CA ALA A 136 8.50 20.08 1.45
C ALA A 136 7.83 19.08 2.41
N MET A 137 8.06 17.77 2.21
CA MET A 137 7.58 16.75 3.13
C MET A 137 8.15 16.92 4.55
N LEU A 138 9.46 17.18 4.68
CA LEU A 138 10.08 17.41 5.98
C LEU A 138 9.47 18.63 6.69
N GLN A 139 9.26 19.74 5.98
CA GLN A 139 8.61 20.91 6.57
C GLN A 139 7.17 20.63 6.98
N ASN A 140 6.40 19.93 6.13
CA ASN A 140 5.03 19.53 6.47
C ASN A 140 5.00 18.64 7.71
N THR A 141 5.96 17.71 7.87
CA THR A 141 6.02 16.86 9.07
C THR A 141 6.29 17.65 10.36
N LYS A 142 6.97 18.79 10.30
CA LYS A 142 7.16 19.66 11.48
C LYS A 142 5.86 20.32 11.91
N LYS A 143 5.00 20.66 10.95
CA LYS A 143 3.71 21.33 11.18
C LYS A 143 2.61 20.39 11.68
N ILE A 144 2.74 19.07 11.51
CA ILE A 144 1.70 18.09 11.91
C ILE A 144 1.21 18.29 13.34
N LEU A 145 2.10 18.66 14.27
CA LEU A 145 1.76 18.79 15.69
C LEU A 145 1.37 20.22 16.11
N THR A 146 1.27 21.18 15.18
CA THR A 146 0.98 22.58 15.53
C THR A 146 -0.51 22.85 15.72
N GLY A 147 -1.37 22.09 15.06
CA GLY A 147 -2.81 22.29 15.14
C GLY A 147 -3.62 21.27 14.34
N PRO A 148 -4.96 21.27 14.53
CA PRO A 148 -5.86 20.38 13.82
C PRO A 148 -5.81 20.49 12.30
N LEU A 149 -5.70 21.70 11.76
CA LEU A 149 -5.70 21.93 10.31
C LEU A 149 -4.45 21.36 9.66
N GLU A 150 -3.27 21.57 10.25
CA GLU A 150 -2.01 21.04 9.75
C GLU A 150 -1.93 19.51 9.86
N ALA A 151 -2.50 18.95 10.93
CA ALA A 151 -2.63 17.51 11.12
C ALA A 151 -3.51 16.89 10.02
N LEU A 152 -4.70 17.46 9.78
CA LEU A 152 -5.61 17.02 8.73
C LEU A 152 -4.96 17.10 7.35
N TYR A 153 -4.33 18.23 7.01
CA TYR A 153 -3.63 18.39 5.74
C TYR A 153 -2.54 17.32 5.51
N ALA A 154 -1.85 16.88 6.57
CA ALA A 154 -0.85 15.84 6.46
C ALA A 154 -1.43 14.41 6.39
N LEU A 155 -2.64 14.19 6.90
CA LEU A 155 -3.34 12.91 6.90
C LEU A 155 -4.13 12.69 5.59
N SER A 156 -4.79 13.72 5.06
CA SER A 156 -5.68 13.65 3.90
C SER A 156 -5.07 12.95 2.65
N PRO A 157 -3.85 13.28 2.18
CA PRO A 157 -3.30 12.62 0.99
C PRO A 157 -2.81 11.18 1.25
N ARG A 158 -3.07 10.63 2.45
CA ARG A 158 -2.46 9.38 2.93
C ARG A 158 -3.54 8.43 3.46
N SER A 159 -4.00 7.54 2.59
CA SER A 159 -4.67 6.33 3.05
C SER A 159 -3.63 5.31 3.53
N ASP A 160 -3.69 4.88 4.79
CA ASP A 160 -3.02 3.64 5.19
C ASP A 160 -3.97 2.44 5.07
N ASN A 161 -3.38 1.26 4.89
CA ASN A 161 -4.14 0.02 4.72
C ASN A 161 -4.86 -0.43 6.01
N PHE A 162 -4.73 0.31 7.12
CA PHE A 162 -5.26 -0.04 8.43
C PHE A 162 -6.41 0.86 8.89
N GLY A 163 -6.73 1.90 8.11
CA GLY A 163 -7.72 2.91 8.45
C GLY A 163 -7.31 3.84 9.60
N THR A 164 -6.06 3.77 10.08
CA THR A 164 -5.60 4.61 11.21
C THR A 164 -5.63 6.08 10.84
N SER A 165 -5.20 6.42 9.63
CA SER A 165 -5.23 7.80 9.13
C SER A 165 -6.66 8.34 9.06
N ASN A 166 -7.62 7.53 8.62
CA ASN A 166 -9.04 7.92 8.58
C ASN A 166 -9.63 8.06 9.99
N MET A 167 -9.28 7.16 10.92
CA MET A 167 -9.68 7.25 12.32
C MET A 167 -9.16 8.54 12.97
N LEU A 168 -7.90 8.91 12.70
CA LEU A 168 -7.34 10.18 13.13
C LEU A 168 -8.06 11.38 12.53
N VAL A 169 -8.35 11.37 11.22
CA VAL A 169 -9.09 12.45 10.55
C VAL A 169 -10.44 12.65 11.24
N ASN A 170 -11.20 11.58 11.44
CA ASN A 170 -12.51 11.64 12.10
C ASN A 170 -12.39 12.14 13.55
N ALA A 171 -11.41 11.66 14.32
CA ALA A 171 -11.19 12.10 15.69
C ALA A 171 -10.79 13.59 15.77
N ILE A 172 -9.94 14.05 14.85
CA ILE A 172 -9.53 15.45 14.80
C ILE A 172 -10.71 16.35 14.41
N GLN A 173 -11.52 15.94 13.43
CA GLN A 173 -12.74 16.64 13.02
C GLN A 173 -13.79 16.70 14.16
N ALA A 174 -13.90 15.63 14.94
CA ALA A 174 -14.75 15.60 16.14
C ALA A 174 -14.22 16.46 17.30
N GLY A 175 -13.02 17.04 17.17
CA GLY A 175 -12.46 17.98 18.14
C GLY A 175 -11.52 17.37 19.18
N PHE A 176 -11.25 16.06 19.16
CA PHE A 176 -10.41 15.40 20.18
C PHE A 176 -9.01 16.01 20.29
N LEU A 177 -8.37 16.36 19.17
CA LEU A 177 -7.07 17.01 19.18
C LEU A 177 -7.13 18.43 19.77
N LYS A 178 -8.23 19.17 19.51
CA LYS A 178 -8.45 20.52 20.06
C LYS A 178 -8.67 20.47 21.58
N SER A 179 -9.36 19.44 22.06
CA SER A 179 -9.56 19.18 23.50
C SER A 179 -8.31 18.70 24.22
N GLY A 180 -7.21 18.45 23.49
CA GLY A 180 -5.96 18.00 24.07
C GLY A 180 -5.94 16.51 24.43
N ASP A 181 -6.73 15.67 23.74
CA ASP A 181 -6.78 14.23 24.00
C ASP A 181 -5.39 13.58 23.87
N PRO A 182 -4.82 13.03 24.97
CA PRO A 182 -3.45 12.52 24.96
C PRO A 182 -3.26 11.31 24.05
N TYR A 183 -4.29 10.49 23.86
CA TYR A 183 -4.21 9.32 23.00
C TYR A 183 -4.14 9.73 21.52
N ILE A 184 -4.98 10.66 21.08
CA ILE A 184 -4.94 11.22 19.73
C ILE A 184 -3.61 11.95 19.46
N GLN A 185 -3.11 12.73 20.42
CA GLN A 185 -1.80 13.37 20.32
C GLN A 185 -0.67 12.32 20.15
N ASN A 186 -0.70 11.25 20.95
CA ASN A 186 0.28 10.18 20.87
C ASN A 186 0.27 9.45 19.53
N ILE A 187 -0.91 9.11 19.01
CA ILE A 187 -1.04 8.50 17.68
C ILE A 187 -0.51 9.47 16.61
N LEU A 188 -0.80 10.76 16.71
CA LEU A 188 -0.33 11.76 15.75
C LEU A 188 1.20 11.92 15.77
N VAL A 189 1.83 11.86 16.94
CA VAL A 189 3.29 11.80 17.09
C VAL A 189 3.86 10.53 16.45
N LEU A 190 3.23 9.37 16.67
CA LEU A 190 3.61 8.11 16.05
C LEU A 190 3.50 8.15 14.52
N PHE A 191 2.40 8.70 14.01
CA PHE A 191 2.20 8.93 12.58
C PHE A 191 3.35 9.76 11.99
N ARG A 192 3.69 10.88 12.63
CA ARG A 192 4.84 11.72 12.24
C ARG A 192 6.15 10.92 12.26
N CYS A 193 6.40 10.11 13.28
CA CYS A 193 7.61 9.29 13.38
C CYS A 193 7.68 8.23 12.28
N SER A 194 6.54 7.60 11.95
CA SER A 194 6.40 6.65 10.85
C SER A 194 6.74 7.29 9.50
N LEU A 195 6.20 8.48 9.23
CA LEU A 195 6.50 9.23 8.01
C LEU A 195 8.00 9.55 7.88
N LEU A 196 8.62 10.06 8.95
CA LEU A 196 10.05 10.37 8.97
C LEU A 196 10.89 9.11 8.77
N LYS A 197 10.49 7.99 9.36
CA LYS A 197 11.16 6.69 9.21
C LYS A 197 11.08 6.17 7.78
N GLU A 198 9.90 6.19 7.16
CA GLU A 198 9.72 5.73 5.79
C GLU A 198 10.44 6.62 4.78
N LEU A 199 10.42 7.95 4.99
CA LEU A 199 11.20 8.89 4.20
C LEU A 199 12.71 8.59 4.32
N LYS A 200 13.22 8.45 5.55
CA LYS A 200 14.64 8.17 5.81
C LYS A 200 15.11 6.81 5.29
N LYS A 201 14.32 5.76 5.46
CA LYS A 201 14.75 4.37 5.17
C LYS A 201 14.43 3.92 3.76
N LYS A 202 13.34 4.42 3.17
CA LYS A 202 12.82 3.93 1.88
C LYS A 202 12.70 5.03 0.82
N ALA A 203 13.08 6.27 1.13
CA ALA A 203 12.86 7.42 0.26
C ALA A 203 11.41 7.47 -0.25
N LYS A 204 10.45 7.24 0.65
CA LYS A 204 9.02 7.22 0.33
C LYS A 204 8.53 8.66 0.15
N VAL A 205 8.74 9.24 -1.03
CA VAL A 205 8.49 10.67 -1.32
C VAL A 205 7.11 10.87 -1.94
N LEU A 206 6.21 11.57 -1.26
CA LEU A 206 4.85 11.87 -1.71
C LEU A 206 4.86 12.82 -2.91
N VAL A 207 4.08 12.49 -3.94
CA VAL A 207 3.82 13.33 -5.11
C VAL A 207 2.33 13.66 -5.15
N LEU A 208 1.97 14.93 -5.00
CA LEU A 208 0.55 15.34 -4.95
C LEU A 208 -0.13 15.23 -6.33
N LYS A 209 0.59 15.53 -7.42
CA LYS A 209 0.11 15.39 -8.80
C LYS A 209 0.34 13.95 -9.31
N SER A 210 -0.20 12.98 -8.58
CA SER A 210 -0.11 11.56 -8.92
C SER A 210 -1.26 10.73 -8.37
N ALA A 211 -1.47 9.53 -8.93
CA ALA A 211 -2.41 8.54 -8.44
C ALA A 211 -1.98 7.10 -8.80
N CYS A 212 -2.38 6.10 -7.99
CA CYS A 212 -2.43 4.71 -8.46
C CYS A 212 -3.85 4.43 -8.92
N LEU A 213 -3.98 4.13 -10.20
CA LEU A 213 -5.25 3.96 -10.88
C LEU A 213 -5.35 2.53 -11.41
N ILE A 214 -6.56 2.00 -11.43
CA ILE A 214 -6.81 0.76 -12.19
C ILE A 214 -6.78 1.14 -13.67
N GLY A 215 -6.09 0.33 -14.47
CA GLY A 215 -6.08 0.47 -15.91
C GLY A 215 -7.36 -0.11 -16.53
N VAL A 216 -7.85 0.53 -17.57
CA VAL A 216 -8.95 0.02 -18.41
C VAL A 216 -8.66 0.29 -19.88
N VAL A 217 -9.35 -0.41 -20.77
CA VAL A 217 -9.18 -0.24 -22.22
C VAL A 217 -10.23 0.72 -22.77
N ASP A 218 -9.84 1.54 -23.75
CA ASP A 218 -10.76 2.39 -24.49
C ASP A 218 -11.64 1.57 -25.44
N GLU A 219 -12.89 1.39 -25.04
CA GLU A 219 -13.94 0.73 -25.83
C GLU A 219 -14.52 1.63 -26.93
N THR A 220 -14.31 2.95 -26.86
CA THR A 220 -14.81 3.91 -27.85
C THR A 220 -13.90 4.00 -29.08
N GLY A 221 -12.61 3.71 -28.91
CA GLY A 221 -11.60 3.83 -29.95
C GLY A 221 -11.25 5.28 -30.31
N LEU A 222 -11.59 6.24 -29.45
CA LEU A 222 -11.32 7.66 -29.66
C LEU A 222 -9.88 8.04 -29.32
N LEU A 223 -9.24 7.37 -28.37
CA LEU A 223 -7.85 7.65 -28.00
C LEU A 223 -6.87 7.20 -29.09
N GLU A 224 -5.91 8.06 -29.44
CA GLU A 224 -4.75 7.68 -30.27
C GLU A 224 -3.70 6.88 -29.48
N SER A 225 -2.76 6.24 -30.19
CA SER A 225 -1.86 5.25 -29.57
C SER A 225 -0.93 5.80 -28.48
N ASP A 226 -0.67 7.11 -28.48
CA ASP A 226 0.14 7.82 -27.49
C ASP A 226 -0.70 8.59 -26.46
N GLU A 227 -2.03 8.41 -26.51
CA GLU A 227 -2.99 9.11 -25.66
C GLU A 227 -3.57 8.20 -24.57
N VAL A 228 -3.93 8.84 -23.44
CA VAL A 228 -4.69 8.23 -22.35
C VAL A 228 -5.78 9.19 -21.88
N PHE A 229 -6.84 8.66 -21.28
CA PHE A 229 -7.80 9.46 -20.53
C PHE A 229 -7.63 9.20 -19.03
N VAL A 230 -7.55 10.27 -18.24
CA VAL A 230 -7.38 10.20 -16.79
C VAL A 230 -8.30 11.22 -16.12
N HIS A 231 -9.26 10.74 -15.34
CA HIS A 231 -10.13 11.56 -14.53
C HIS A 231 -9.96 11.17 -13.06
N VAL A 232 -9.35 12.06 -12.28
CA VAL A 232 -9.15 11.86 -10.84
C VAL A 232 -10.24 12.57 -10.05
N TRP A 233 -10.82 11.84 -9.10
CA TRP A 233 -11.85 12.36 -8.22
C TRP A 233 -11.67 11.85 -6.79
N ASP A 234 -11.42 12.78 -5.88
CA ASP A 234 -11.37 12.55 -4.43
C ASP A 234 -12.73 12.92 -3.84
N ASN A 235 -13.50 11.91 -3.45
CA ASN A 235 -14.80 12.05 -2.83
C ASN A 235 -14.74 12.03 -1.29
N SER A 236 -13.54 12.02 -0.69
CA SER A 236 -13.40 12.05 0.76
C SER A 236 -13.95 13.35 1.35
N ALA A 237 -14.31 13.35 2.64
CA ALA A 237 -14.79 14.55 3.35
C ALA A 237 -13.79 15.73 3.32
N THR A 238 -12.52 15.47 2.99
CA THR A 238 -11.46 16.47 2.84
C THR A 238 -11.05 16.73 1.39
N GLY A 239 -11.65 16.01 0.42
CA GLY A 239 -11.30 16.02 -0.98
C GLY A 239 -11.98 17.16 -1.75
N ASN A 240 -11.19 17.93 -2.49
CA ASN A 240 -11.67 18.95 -3.44
C ASN A 240 -11.26 18.62 -4.89
N THR A 241 -10.74 17.42 -5.14
CA THR A 241 -10.17 17.06 -6.43
C THR A 241 -11.26 16.45 -7.30
N ASN A 242 -11.67 17.13 -8.36
CA ASN A 242 -12.46 16.55 -9.45
C ASN A 242 -11.87 17.11 -10.76
N GLN A 243 -10.97 16.36 -11.37
CA GLN A 243 -10.12 16.89 -12.45
C GLN A 243 -9.89 15.86 -13.56
N VAL A 244 -10.18 16.26 -14.80
CA VAL A 244 -9.68 15.60 -16.00
C VAL A 244 -8.27 16.11 -16.28
N ILE A 245 -7.31 15.20 -16.46
CA ILE A 245 -5.91 15.53 -16.72
C ILE A 245 -5.71 15.68 -18.23
N THR A 246 -5.11 16.79 -18.65
CA THR A 246 -4.89 17.14 -20.07
C THR A 246 -3.42 17.42 -20.42
N SER A 247 -2.51 17.11 -19.49
CA SER A 247 -1.07 17.30 -19.65
C SER A 247 -0.35 16.00 -19.99
N ARG A 248 0.96 16.06 -20.26
CA ARG A 248 1.78 14.84 -20.32
C ARG A 248 1.75 14.11 -18.98
N VAL A 249 1.76 12.79 -19.05
CA VAL A 249 1.77 11.90 -17.89
C VAL A 249 2.88 10.88 -18.01
N SER A 250 3.47 10.51 -16.88
CA SER A 250 4.37 9.38 -16.74
C SER A 250 3.60 8.22 -16.12
N ILE A 251 3.65 7.05 -16.75
CA ILE A 251 2.99 5.82 -16.30
C ILE A 251 4.04 4.74 -16.10
N PHE A 252 3.97 4.04 -14.97
CA PHE A 252 4.82 2.90 -14.66
C PHE A 252 4.15 2.00 -13.63
N ARG A 253 4.67 0.77 -13.48
CA ARG A 253 4.18 -0.18 -12.48
C ARG A 253 5.29 -0.57 -11.53
N ASN A 254 5.01 -0.49 -10.23
CA ASN A 254 5.96 -0.90 -9.22
C ASN A 254 5.93 -2.45 -9.03
N PRO A 255 7.10 -3.11 -8.96
CA PRO A 255 8.45 -2.56 -9.07
C PRO A 255 8.87 -2.32 -10.54
N SER A 256 9.43 -1.14 -10.84
CA SER A 256 10.07 -0.86 -12.14
C SER A 256 11.58 -0.90 -12.00
N LEU A 257 12.24 -1.60 -12.92
CA LEU A 257 13.71 -1.78 -12.91
C LEU A 257 14.33 -1.41 -14.26
N HIS A 258 13.62 -1.61 -15.36
CA HIS A 258 14.15 -1.29 -16.67
C HIS A 258 13.88 0.19 -17.01
N PRO A 259 14.82 0.95 -17.59
CA PRO A 259 14.58 2.34 -17.99
C PRO A 259 13.36 2.53 -18.89
N GLY A 260 13.08 1.55 -19.76
CA GLY A 260 11.90 1.55 -20.63
C GLY A 260 10.55 1.24 -19.95
N ASP A 261 10.54 0.98 -18.64
CA ASP A 261 9.31 0.73 -17.87
C ASP A 261 8.52 2.01 -17.58
N LEU A 262 9.17 3.17 -17.64
CA LEU A 262 8.53 4.47 -17.50
C LEU A 262 8.08 4.95 -18.88
N ARG A 263 6.77 5.08 -19.05
CA ARG A 263 6.13 5.51 -20.30
C ARG A 263 5.63 6.93 -20.17
N VAL A 264 5.94 7.77 -21.15
CA VAL A 264 5.40 9.13 -21.25
C VAL A 264 4.30 9.14 -22.31
N LEU A 265 3.12 9.61 -21.94
CA LEU A 265 1.93 9.68 -22.80
C LEU A 265 1.27 11.05 -22.66
N ARG A 266 0.33 11.35 -23.56
CA ARG A 266 -0.48 12.58 -23.49
C ARG A 266 -1.84 12.25 -22.88
N ALA A 267 -2.17 12.83 -21.74
CA ALA A 267 -3.54 12.77 -21.25
C ALA A 267 -4.41 13.74 -22.04
N VAL A 268 -5.58 13.29 -22.49
CA VAL A 268 -6.53 14.07 -23.29
C VAL A 268 -7.92 14.00 -22.69
N ASP A 269 -8.71 15.04 -22.95
CA ASP A 269 -10.10 15.10 -22.51
C ASP A 269 -11.01 14.52 -23.60
N ILE A 270 -11.72 13.43 -23.25
CA ILE A 270 -12.70 12.75 -24.10
C ILE A 270 -14.04 12.72 -23.34
N PRO A 271 -15.03 13.55 -23.71
CA PRO A 271 -16.32 13.64 -23.03
C PRO A 271 -17.03 12.29 -22.85
N GLU A 272 -16.93 11.40 -23.84
CA GLU A 272 -17.51 10.06 -23.84
C GLU A 272 -16.97 9.18 -22.71
N LEU A 273 -15.75 9.46 -22.23
CA LEU A 273 -15.08 8.71 -21.17
C LEU A 273 -15.27 9.31 -19.76
N HIS A 274 -16.00 10.44 -19.59
CA HIS A 274 -16.19 11.10 -18.29
C HIS A 274 -16.90 10.27 -17.22
N HIS A 275 -17.57 9.19 -17.62
CA HIS A 275 -18.16 8.22 -16.70
C HIS A 275 -17.09 7.35 -15.99
N LEU A 276 -15.87 7.30 -16.53
CA LEU A 276 -14.73 6.56 -15.99
C LEU A 276 -13.86 7.44 -15.10
N LYS A 277 -14.10 7.38 -13.80
CA LYS A 277 -13.36 8.10 -12.76
C LYS A 277 -12.42 7.17 -12.01
N ASN A 278 -11.30 7.71 -11.53
CA ASN A 278 -10.31 6.99 -10.73
C ASN A 278 -9.74 5.74 -11.43
N VAL A 279 -9.68 5.81 -12.76
CA VAL A 279 -9.04 4.84 -13.64
C VAL A 279 -8.16 5.57 -14.65
N VAL A 280 -7.25 4.84 -15.27
CA VAL A 280 -6.54 5.29 -16.47
C VAL A 280 -7.02 4.48 -17.66
N VAL A 281 -7.55 5.17 -18.67
CA VAL A 281 -8.04 4.53 -19.89
C VAL A 281 -6.92 4.55 -20.93
N PHE A 282 -6.50 3.36 -21.35
CA PHE A 282 -5.48 3.17 -22.37
C PHE A 282 -6.11 3.00 -23.75
N SER A 283 -5.46 3.58 -24.76
CA SER A 283 -5.87 3.38 -26.15
C SER A 283 -5.86 1.90 -26.55
N SER A 284 -6.83 1.51 -27.36
CA SER A 284 -6.88 0.23 -28.06
C SER A 284 -6.11 0.23 -29.39
N LYS A 285 -5.36 1.31 -29.69
CA LYS A 285 -4.55 1.51 -30.89
C LYS A 285 -3.05 1.47 -30.58
N GLY A 286 -2.25 1.26 -31.63
CA GLY A 286 -0.79 1.27 -31.56
C GLY A 286 -0.15 -0.07 -31.92
N GLU A 287 1.18 -0.12 -31.85
CA GLU A 287 1.95 -1.32 -32.15
C GLU A 287 1.92 -2.35 -31.02
N ARG A 288 1.92 -1.89 -29.76
CA ARG A 288 1.90 -2.70 -28.55
C ARG A 288 1.12 -1.96 -27.47
N ASP A 289 0.45 -2.70 -26.59
CA ASP A 289 -0.30 -2.15 -25.48
C ASP A 289 0.65 -1.53 -24.44
N VAL A 290 0.30 -0.34 -23.93
CA VAL A 290 1.12 0.37 -22.94
C VAL A 290 1.33 -0.43 -21.65
N PRO A 291 0.31 -1.09 -21.06
CA PRO A 291 0.49 -1.85 -19.82
C PRO A 291 1.60 -2.89 -19.93
N SER A 292 1.64 -3.69 -21.01
CA SER A 292 2.69 -4.69 -21.19
C SER A 292 4.10 -4.09 -21.34
N MET A 293 4.23 -2.79 -21.66
CA MET A 293 5.51 -2.08 -21.68
C MET A 293 6.00 -1.71 -20.27
N CYS A 294 5.10 -1.58 -19.30
CA CYS A 294 5.37 -1.17 -17.92
C CYS A 294 5.68 -2.39 -17.04
N SER A 295 6.90 -2.91 -17.10
CA SER A 295 7.32 -4.09 -16.30
C SER A 295 6.44 -5.34 -16.51
N GLY A 296 6.00 -5.58 -17.75
CA GLY A 296 5.06 -6.68 -18.07
C GLY A 296 3.71 -6.52 -17.40
N GLY A 297 3.24 -5.27 -17.31
CA GLY A 297 1.99 -4.81 -16.70
C GLY A 297 0.75 -5.58 -17.14
N ASP A 298 -0.13 -5.85 -16.19
CA ASP A 298 -1.57 -5.92 -16.41
C ASP A 298 -2.23 -4.64 -15.88
N LEU A 299 -3.54 -4.51 -16.10
CA LEU A 299 -4.31 -3.29 -15.91
C LEU A 299 -4.83 -3.10 -14.47
N ASP A 300 -4.20 -3.67 -13.43
CA ASP A 300 -4.79 -3.76 -12.08
C ASP A 300 -4.27 -2.75 -11.03
N GLY A 301 -3.31 -1.89 -11.40
CA GLY A 301 -2.78 -0.86 -10.49
C GLY A 301 -1.54 -0.12 -10.97
N ASP A 302 -1.72 0.76 -11.94
CA ASP A 302 -0.65 1.57 -12.53
C ASP A 302 -0.47 2.90 -11.79
N ASP A 303 0.79 3.33 -11.66
CA ASP A 303 1.13 4.64 -11.09
C ASP A 303 1.18 5.69 -12.21
N VAL A 304 0.34 6.72 -12.09
CA VAL A 304 0.24 7.84 -13.02
C VAL A 304 0.71 9.12 -12.35
N ILE A 305 1.66 9.82 -12.95
CA ILE A 305 2.19 11.10 -12.48
C ILE A 305 1.99 12.15 -13.56
N TRP A 306 1.35 13.27 -13.21
CA TRP A 306 1.15 14.42 -14.10
C TRP A 306 1.87 15.69 -13.59
N ASP A 307 2.77 15.53 -12.62
CA ASP A 307 3.71 16.59 -12.26
C ASP A 307 4.72 16.79 -13.40
N GLN A 308 4.65 17.95 -14.06
CA GLN A 308 5.47 18.24 -15.24
C GLN A 308 6.98 18.26 -14.95
N ASN A 309 7.37 18.50 -13.70
CA ASN A 309 8.78 18.46 -13.28
C ASN A 309 9.29 17.03 -13.04
N LEU A 310 8.40 16.04 -12.98
CA LEU A 310 8.73 14.61 -12.84
C LEU A 310 8.51 13.82 -14.13
N ILE A 311 8.19 14.48 -15.25
CA ILE A 311 8.06 13.82 -16.55
C ILE A 311 9.47 13.58 -17.10
N PRO A 312 9.84 12.31 -17.38
CA PRO A 312 11.11 11.99 -18.04
C PRO A 312 11.31 12.78 -19.34
N THR A 313 12.54 13.25 -19.56
CA THR A 313 12.92 13.97 -20.79
C THR A 313 13.56 13.04 -21.82
N LEU A 314 14.13 11.93 -21.35
CA LEU A 314 14.65 10.85 -22.19
C LEU A 314 13.66 9.69 -22.23
N ILE A 315 13.47 9.13 -23.42
CA ILE A 315 12.61 7.95 -23.65
C ILE A 315 13.52 6.76 -23.94
N TYR A 316 13.29 5.65 -23.24
CA TYR A 316 13.99 4.39 -23.46
C TYR A 316 13.01 3.33 -23.99
N SER A 317 13.47 2.51 -24.93
CA SER A 317 12.62 1.46 -25.52
C SER A 317 12.21 0.44 -24.46
N PRO A 318 10.93 -0.01 -24.44
CA PRO A 318 10.48 -0.94 -23.43
C PRO A 318 11.13 -2.30 -23.64
N MET A 319 11.39 -3.01 -22.54
CA MET A 319 11.92 -4.37 -22.62
C MET A 319 10.89 -5.29 -23.29
N ASN A 320 11.38 -6.35 -23.92
CA ASN A 320 10.49 -7.41 -24.36
C ASN A 320 10.10 -8.29 -23.17
N TYR A 321 8.83 -8.20 -22.79
CA TYR A 321 8.24 -8.93 -21.67
C TYR A 321 7.51 -10.20 -22.14
N HIS A 322 7.89 -10.83 -23.25
CA HIS A 322 7.24 -12.09 -23.65
C HIS A 322 7.34 -13.15 -22.55
N ALA A 323 6.18 -13.58 -22.07
CA ALA A 323 6.03 -14.75 -21.23
C ALA A 323 6.25 -16.00 -22.09
N GLU A 324 6.98 -16.99 -21.58
CA GLU A 324 7.00 -18.31 -22.21
C GLU A 324 5.60 -18.94 -22.10
N GLU A 325 5.22 -19.80 -23.04
CA GLU A 325 3.94 -20.50 -22.92
C GLU A 325 3.99 -21.53 -21.78
N PRO A 326 2.98 -21.57 -20.89
CA PRO A 326 2.84 -22.60 -19.88
C PRO A 326 2.87 -24.00 -20.49
N GLU A 327 3.42 -24.95 -19.74
CA GLU A 327 3.23 -26.36 -20.07
C GLU A 327 1.82 -26.79 -19.65
N ASN A 328 0.97 -27.11 -20.62
CA ASN A 328 -0.36 -27.62 -20.37
C ASN A 328 -0.27 -29.11 -20.06
N VAL A 329 -0.84 -29.50 -18.92
CA VAL A 329 -1.04 -30.91 -18.54
C VAL A 329 -2.54 -31.21 -18.62
N GLU A 330 -2.92 -32.36 -19.18
CA GLU A 330 -4.34 -32.76 -19.28
C GLU A 330 -5.02 -32.82 -17.91
N ARG A 331 -4.26 -33.26 -16.90
CA ARG A 331 -4.72 -33.33 -15.51
C ARG A 331 -3.62 -32.93 -14.55
N VAL A 332 -3.95 -32.03 -13.63
CA VAL A 332 -3.04 -31.70 -12.51
C VAL A 332 -3.02 -32.87 -11.53
N GLU A 333 -1.82 -33.33 -11.19
CA GLU A 333 -1.58 -34.46 -10.28
C GLU A 333 -0.76 -33.97 -9.08
N LEU A 334 -0.73 -34.78 -8.02
CA LEU A 334 0.00 -34.44 -6.81
C LEU A 334 1.49 -34.20 -7.07
N ASP A 335 2.10 -34.93 -8.00
CA ASP A 335 3.52 -34.75 -8.33
C ASP A 335 3.79 -33.42 -9.05
N HIS A 336 2.85 -32.95 -9.88
CA HIS A 336 2.91 -31.59 -10.45
C HIS A 336 2.89 -30.51 -9.35
N LEU A 337 2.12 -30.72 -8.28
CA LEU A 337 2.09 -29.82 -7.12
C LEU A 337 3.40 -29.86 -6.32
N LYS A 338 3.95 -31.05 -6.08
CA LYS A 338 5.26 -31.21 -5.40
C LYS A 338 6.37 -30.51 -6.17
N ASP A 339 6.44 -30.74 -7.48
CA ASP A 339 7.43 -30.11 -8.35
C ASP A 339 7.27 -28.60 -8.39
N SER A 340 6.03 -28.10 -8.47
CA SER A 340 5.73 -26.68 -8.38
C SER A 340 6.24 -26.09 -7.06
N PHE A 341 6.00 -26.76 -5.95
CA PHE A 341 6.41 -26.29 -4.63
C PHE A 341 7.94 -26.29 -4.46
N VAL A 342 8.62 -27.36 -4.89
CA VAL A 342 10.09 -27.43 -4.85
C VAL A 342 10.73 -26.38 -5.74
N LYS A 343 10.17 -26.14 -6.94
CA LYS A 343 10.62 -25.06 -7.83
C LYS A 343 10.43 -23.71 -7.16
N TYR A 344 9.25 -23.39 -6.64
CA TYR A 344 9.02 -22.13 -5.93
C TYR A 344 10.03 -21.90 -4.79
N VAL A 345 10.23 -22.88 -3.90
CA VAL A 345 11.17 -22.75 -2.77
C VAL A 345 12.62 -22.56 -3.22
N ARG A 346 13.02 -23.17 -4.34
CA ARG A 346 14.39 -23.04 -4.88
C ARG A 346 14.66 -21.69 -5.56
N HIS A 347 13.64 -21.03 -6.07
CA HIS A 347 13.81 -19.86 -6.95
C HIS A 347 13.31 -18.53 -6.33
N ASP A 348 12.92 -18.51 -5.04
CA ASP A 348 12.58 -17.32 -4.24
C ASP A 348 13.77 -16.35 -4.12
N SER A 349 14.02 -15.60 -5.20
CA SER A 349 15.20 -14.76 -5.42
C SER A 349 14.85 -13.32 -5.82
N LEU A 350 13.56 -13.01 -6.04
CA LEU A 350 13.07 -11.67 -6.41
C LEU A 350 13.62 -10.57 -5.50
N GLY A 351 13.52 -10.77 -4.18
CA GLY A 351 14.00 -9.78 -3.21
C GLY A 351 15.52 -9.60 -3.23
N GLN A 352 16.30 -10.65 -3.54
CA GLN A 352 17.75 -10.54 -3.67
C GLN A 352 18.11 -9.76 -4.94
N ILE A 353 17.52 -10.14 -6.07
CA ILE A 353 17.72 -9.47 -7.37
C ILE A 353 17.36 -7.98 -7.27
N ALA A 354 16.22 -7.63 -6.68
CA ALA A 354 15.80 -6.25 -6.52
C ALA A 354 16.77 -5.42 -5.65
N ASN A 355 17.33 -6.01 -4.59
CA ASN A 355 18.33 -5.34 -3.75
C ASN A 355 19.68 -5.20 -4.45
N THR A 356 20.12 -6.22 -5.20
CA THR A 356 21.34 -6.16 -6.01
C THR A 356 21.21 -5.10 -7.10
N TYR A 357 20.09 -5.09 -7.82
CA TYR A 357 19.78 -4.04 -8.80
C TYR A 357 19.88 -2.65 -8.17
N LEU A 358 19.31 -2.48 -6.98
CA LEU A 358 19.34 -1.19 -6.32
C LEU A 358 20.75 -0.74 -5.93
N ALA A 359 21.63 -1.68 -5.55
CA ALA A 359 23.03 -1.39 -5.26
C ALA A 359 23.83 -1.05 -6.53
N ASP A 360 23.64 -1.81 -7.60
CA ASP A 360 24.34 -1.59 -8.87
C ASP A 360 23.86 -0.31 -9.57
N ALA A 361 22.56 -0.05 -9.57
CA ALA A 361 22.00 1.15 -10.18
C ALA A 361 22.41 2.43 -9.44
N ASP A 362 22.62 2.36 -8.11
CA ASP A 362 23.15 3.49 -7.32
C ASP A 362 24.62 3.78 -7.67
N LEU A 363 25.40 2.75 -8.00
CA LEU A 363 26.83 2.89 -8.28
C LEU A 363 27.13 3.21 -9.75
N TYR A 364 26.36 2.65 -10.68
CA TYR A 364 26.65 2.66 -12.12
C TYR A 364 25.52 3.24 -12.98
N GLY A 365 24.36 3.48 -12.39
CA GLY A 365 23.16 3.92 -13.10
C GLY A 365 22.31 2.75 -13.61
N PRO A 366 21.00 2.97 -13.82
CA PRO A 366 20.06 1.92 -14.22
C PRO A 366 20.19 1.51 -15.69
N MET A 367 20.95 2.25 -16.50
CA MET A 367 21.23 1.93 -17.91
C MET A 367 22.48 1.05 -18.09
N ASP A 368 23.24 0.79 -17.03
CA ASP A 368 24.37 -0.15 -17.09
C ASP A 368 23.88 -1.55 -17.47
N ILE A 369 24.64 -2.26 -18.30
CA ILE A 369 24.27 -3.58 -18.80
C ILE A 369 23.91 -4.55 -17.67
N ARG A 370 24.56 -4.46 -16.51
CA ARG A 370 24.25 -5.29 -15.33
C ARG A 370 22.87 -5.01 -14.78
N CYS A 371 22.47 -3.74 -14.72
CA CYS A 371 21.13 -3.34 -14.29
C CYS A 371 20.06 -3.83 -15.26
N ILE A 372 20.34 -3.76 -16.57
CA ILE A 372 19.45 -4.29 -17.62
C ILE A 372 19.30 -5.82 -17.49
N GLU A 373 20.40 -6.55 -17.29
CA GLU A 373 20.37 -8.00 -17.05
C GLU A 373 19.60 -8.35 -15.76
N LEU A 374 19.81 -7.60 -14.68
CA LEU A 374 19.08 -7.79 -13.42
C LEU A 374 17.58 -7.50 -13.58
N ALA A 375 17.18 -6.51 -14.37
CA ALA A 375 15.78 -6.26 -14.70
C ALA A 375 15.15 -7.44 -15.46
N GLN A 376 15.88 -8.02 -16.44
CA GLN A 376 15.45 -9.24 -17.14
C GLN A 376 15.32 -10.43 -16.19
N PHE A 377 16.29 -10.63 -15.29
CA PHE A 377 16.24 -11.70 -14.31
C PHE A 377 15.10 -11.51 -13.31
N HIS A 378 14.83 -10.27 -12.88
CA HIS A 378 13.72 -9.95 -11.99
C HIS A 378 12.38 -10.30 -12.64
N TYR A 379 12.18 -9.91 -13.90
CA TYR A 379 10.97 -10.28 -14.64
C TYR A 379 10.79 -11.80 -14.73
N ARG A 380 11.84 -12.53 -15.15
CA ARG A 380 11.81 -13.99 -15.27
C ARG A 380 11.58 -14.70 -13.94
N ALA A 381 12.20 -14.23 -12.86
CA ALA A 381 11.96 -14.77 -11.52
C ALA A 381 10.51 -14.55 -11.09
N GLY A 382 9.92 -13.40 -11.41
CA GLY A 382 8.50 -13.12 -11.16
C GLY A 382 7.57 -14.08 -11.90
N MET A 383 7.90 -14.44 -13.15
CA MET A 383 7.16 -15.44 -13.91
C MET A 383 7.24 -16.85 -13.31
N LEU A 384 8.35 -17.21 -12.65
CA LEU A 384 8.49 -18.50 -11.96
C LEU A 384 7.72 -18.55 -10.63
N ASP A 385 7.58 -17.40 -9.98
CA ASP A 385 6.77 -17.23 -8.76
C ASP A 385 5.27 -17.17 -9.10
N ASP A 386 4.89 -16.69 -10.29
CA ASP A 386 3.53 -16.83 -10.81
C ASP A 386 3.31 -18.28 -11.27
N ALA A 387 2.49 -19.02 -10.52
CA ALA A 387 2.34 -20.47 -10.63
C ALA A 387 1.92 -20.98 -12.03
N SER A 388 1.52 -20.08 -12.93
CA SER A 388 1.10 -20.33 -14.30
C SER A 388 2.24 -20.47 -15.32
N ASN A 389 3.49 -20.08 -15.05
CA ASN A 389 4.53 -20.13 -16.08
C ASN A 389 5.80 -20.88 -15.65
N LYS A 390 6.00 -22.10 -16.18
CA LYS A 390 7.06 -23.01 -15.73
C LYS A 390 7.79 -23.65 -16.90
N LYS A 391 8.89 -23.05 -17.33
CA LYS A 391 9.91 -23.73 -18.15
C LYS A 391 11.35 -23.49 -17.66
N ARG A 392 12.23 -24.36 -18.15
CA ARG A 392 13.61 -24.65 -17.73
C ARG A 392 14.50 -23.40 -17.61
N THR A 393 14.58 -22.81 -16.42
CA THR A 393 15.55 -21.75 -16.08
C THR A 393 16.60 -22.19 -15.08
N THR A 394 16.82 -23.50 -14.90
CA THR A 394 17.91 -24.00 -14.05
C THR A 394 19.28 -23.52 -14.53
N THR A 395 19.57 -23.50 -15.83
CA THR A 395 20.90 -23.12 -16.34
C THR A 395 21.19 -21.61 -16.21
N TRP A 396 20.17 -20.77 -16.32
CA TRP A 396 20.34 -19.31 -16.32
C TRP A 396 20.27 -18.69 -14.93
N LEU A 397 19.50 -19.28 -13.99
CA LEU A 397 19.51 -18.83 -12.61
C LEU A 397 20.84 -19.18 -11.91
N PHE A 398 21.51 -20.28 -12.29
CA PHE A 398 22.92 -20.50 -11.90
C PHE A 398 23.84 -19.38 -12.38
N LEU A 399 23.52 -18.74 -13.52
CA LEU A 399 24.24 -17.57 -14.02
C LEU A 399 23.89 -16.30 -13.24
N ALA A 400 22.61 -16.04 -12.97
CA ALA A 400 22.17 -14.91 -12.14
C ALA A 400 22.71 -15.00 -10.70
N VAL A 401 22.63 -16.18 -10.08
CA VAL A 401 23.27 -16.47 -8.77
C VAL A 401 24.79 -16.35 -8.88
N ARG A 402 25.45 -16.80 -9.98
CA ARG A 402 26.89 -16.56 -10.18
C ARG A 402 27.23 -15.09 -10.40
N VAL A 403 26.35 -14.29 -11.02
CA VAL A 403 26.51 -12.84 -11.18
C VAL A 403 26.41 -12.20 -9.80
N VAL A 404 25.34 -12.48 -9.04
CA VAL A 404 25.19 -12.02 -7.63
C VAL A 404 26.40 -12.44 -6.79
N CYS A 405 26.82 -13.71 -6.84
CA CYS A 405 27.98 -14.23 -6.09
C CYS A 405 29.35 -13.70 -6.59
N LYS A 406 29.52 -13.38 -7.88
CA LYS A 406 30.75 -12.73 -8.39
C LYS A 406 30.85 -11.28 -7.94
N HIS A 407 29.72 -10.58 -7.82
CA HIS A 407 29.68 -9.20 -7.34
C HIS A 407 29.93 -9.14 -5.82
N ASP A 408 29.47 -10.13 -5.04
CA ASP A 408 29.79 -10.24 -3.60
C ASP A 408 31.29 -10.47 -3.32
N ILE A 409 32.01 -11.22 -4.16
CA ILE A 409 33.43 -11.53 -3.94
C ILE A 409 34.35 -10.31 -4.14
N ARG A 410 33.99 -9.34 -4.99
CA ARG A 410 34.80 -8.11 -5.19
C ARG A 410 34.47 -7.00 -4.18
N ALA A 411 33.27 -6.99 -3.61
CA ALA A 411 32.90 -6.04 -2.56
C ALA A 411 33.45 -6.43 -1.17
N PHE A 412 33.67 -7.72 -0.91
CA PHE A 412 34.12 -8.21 0.40
C PHE A 412 35.63 -8.33 0.59
N SER A 413 36.44 -8.32 -0.48
CA SER A 413 37.91 -8.48 -0.35
C SER A 413 38.64 -7.27 0.22
N GLY A 414 37.93 -6.17 0.54
CA GLY A 414 38.50 -4.93 1.10
C GLY A 414 38.19 -4.66 2.58
N MET A 415 37.38 -5.49 3.25
CA MET A 415 37.05 -5.31 4.67
C MET A 415 37.56 -6.50 5.48
N GLN A 416 38.82 -6.41 5.94
CA GLN A 416 39.28 -7.25 7.04
C GLN A 416 38.43 -6.94 8.27
N THR A 417 37.61 -7.92 8.66
CA THR A 417 36.85 -7.91 9.91
C THR A 417 37.83 -8.01 11.09
N SER A 418 37.99 -6.93 11.86
CA SER A 418 38.52 -7.04 13.21
C SER A 418 37.45 -7.66 14.11
N ARG A 419 37.67 -8.92 14.48
CA ARG A 419 37.02 -9.54 15.65
C ARG A 419 37.60 -8.91 16.92
N GLY A 420 36.74 -8.37 17.79
CA GLY A 420 36.99 -8.20 19.22
C GLY A 420 35.66 -8.48 19.91
N VAL A 421 35.47 -9.57 20.67
CA VAL A 421 36.04 -9.89 21.99
C VAL A 421 35.90 -8.71 22.95
N ASN A 422 35.03 -8.91 23.94
CA ASN A 422 34.72 -8.02 25.04
C ASN A 422 35.96 -7.62 25.84
N ALA A 423 36.10 -6.34 26.16
CA ALA A 423 36.66 -5.88 27.43
C ALA A 423 36.31 -4.39 27.66
N SER A 424 36.27 -4.06 28.94
CA SER A 424 35.77 -2.89 29.64
C SER A 424 36.62 -1.61 29.58
N ALA A 425 35.96 -0.51 29.97
CA ALA A 425 36.46 0.71 30.61
C ALA A 425 37.24 1.78 29.79
N GLU A 426 36.75 3.02 30.00
CA GLU A 426 37.44 4.32 30.03
C GLU A 426 38.14 4.92 28.81
N GLY A 427 37.90 6.23 28.63
CA GLY A 427 38.93 7.17 28.21
C GLY A 427 39.00 7.56 26.74
N THR A 428 38.65 8.82 26.50
CA THR A 428 39.34 9.79 25.62
C THR A 428 39.32 9.64 24.08
N ASP A 429 38.76 10.70 23.49
CA ASP A 429 39.24 11.47 22.34
C ASP A 429 39.35 10.78 20.96
N LYS A 430 38.36 11.02 20.09
CA LYS A 430 38.40 10.65 18.67
C LYS A 430 38.69 11.85 17.79
N LYS A 431 39.95 11.96 17.39
CA LYS A 431 40.44 12.71 16.22
C LYS A 431 39.73 12.25 14.94
N THR A 432 39.27 13.25 14.20
CA THR A 432 38.84 13.25 12.80
C THR A 432 39.81 12.55 11.85
N ARG A 433 39.27 11.73 10.93
CA ARG A 433 39.91 11.39 9.65
C ARG A 433 38.89 11.48 8.52
N ASN A 434 39.12 12.45 7.64
CA ASN A 434 38.47 12.65 6.34
C ASN A 434 38.91 11.58 5.34
N THR A 435 37.98 11.08 4.53
CA THR A 435 38.26 10.58 3.17
C THR A 435 37.07 10.88 2.25
N THR A 436 37.41 11.57 1.16
CA THR A 436 36.82 11.61 -0.19
C THR A 436 35.42 12.20 -0.42
N ALA A 437 35.41 13.15 -1.35
CA ALA A 437 34.40 14.16 -1.58
C ALA A 437 33.24 13.69 -2.47
N GLY A 438 32.10 13.39 -1.85
CA GLY A 438 30.78 13.66 -2.45
C GLY A 438 30.38 15.08 -2.04
N ARG A 439 30.08 15.93 -3.03
CA ARG A 439 29.68 17.33 -2.85
C ARG A 439 28.41 17.38 -1.98
N ARG A 440 28.56 17.48 -0.65
CA ARG A 440 27.43 17.71 0.25
C ARG A 440 27.01 19.16 0.08
N VAL A 441 25.84 19.38 -0.49
CA VAL A 441 25.09 20.61 -0.28
C VAL A 441 24.63 20.57 1.18
N VAL A 442 25.50 21.04 2.09
CA VAL A 442 25.14 21.34 3.47
C VAL A 442 24.76 22.81 3.51
N ASP A 443 23.46 23.08 3.43
CA ASP A 443 22.94 24.38 3.82
C ASP A 443 22.32 24.29 5.23
N HIS A 444 22.43 25.39 5.96
CA HIS A 444 22.30 25.52 7.40
C HIS A 444 20.88 25.30 7.94
N GLY A 445 20.79 24.60 9.07
CA GLY A 445 19.59 24.55 9.92
C GLY A 445 19.12 23.14 10.30
N THR A 446 19.44 22.72 11.54
CA THR A 446 19.08 21.44 12.19
C THR A 446 19.42 20.16 11.41
N SER A 447 20.32 19.31 11.94
CA SER A 447 20.69 18.10 11.20
C SER A 447 19.44 17.23 10.99
N ARG A 448 19.24 16.73 9.76
CA ARG A 448 18.04 15.96 9.38
C ARG A 448 17.80 14.72 10.26
N GLY A 449 18.86 14.23 10.92
CA GLY A 449 18.77 13.15 11.91
C GLY A 449 18.14 13.56 13.23
N ASP A 450 18.24 14.83 13.61
CA ASP A 450 17.78 15.35 14.90
C ASP A 450 16.26 15.37 15.01
N LEU A 451 15.54 15.68 13.93
CA LEU A 451 14.07 15.74 13.94
C LEU A 451 13.42 14.38 14.23
N TYR A 452 13.94 13.31 13.62
CA TYR A 452 13.48 11.96 13.91
C TYR A 452 13.85 11.54 15.33
N ALA A 453 15.09 11.82 15.76
CA ALA A 453 15.54 11.49 17.10
C ALA A 453 14.74 12.25 18.19
N GLN A 454 14.41 13.51 17.96
CA GLN A 454 13.62 14.34 18.86
C GLN A 454 12.15 13.89 18.88
N SER A 455 11.54 13.61 17.73
CA SER A 455 10.16 13.09 17.69
C SER A 455 10.07 11.75 18.41
N TYR A 456 11.08 10.89 18.25
CA TYR A 456 11.18 9.63 18.98
C TYR A 456 11.40 9.82 20.48
N LYS A 457 12.27 10.75 20.90
CA LYS A 457 12.45 11.08 22.32
C LYS A 457 11.17 11.61 22.94
N ASN A 458 10.49 12.53 22.26
CA ASN A 458 9.20 13.09 22.69
C ASN A 458 8.14 12.00 22.81
N TYR A 459 8.05 11.11 21.82
CA TYR A 459 7.19 9.94 21.89
C TYR A 459 7.51 9.10 23.12
N VAL A 460 8.76 8.68 23.30
CA VAL A 460 9.19 7.85 24.45
C VAL A 460 8.92 8.53 25.78
N SER A 461 9.09 9.85 25.89
CA SER A 461 8.76 10.61 27.11
C SER A 461 7.26 10.73 27.36
N CYS A 462 6.42 10.65 26.32
CA CYS A 462 4.96 10.68 26.42
C CYS A 462 4.34 9.28 26.60
N LEU A 463 5.12 8.20 26.45
CA LEU A 463 4.63 6.83 26.57
C LEU A 463 4.06 6.47 27.95
N ILE A 464 4.34 7.30 28.96
CA ILE A 464 3.88 7.12 30.33
C ILE A 464 3.36 8.46 30.89
N GLN A 465 2.97 9.45 30.06
CA GLN A 465 2.65 10.76 30.62
C GLN A 465 1.30 10.78 31.37
N GLU A 466 1.46 10.93 32.68
CA GLU A 466 0.54 11.18 33.79
C GLU A 466 -0.43 12.37 33.61
N GLY A 467 -0.60 12.91 32.41
CA GLY A 467 -1.28 14.18 32.12
C GLY A 467 -2.75 14.11 31.71
N SER A 468 -3.35 12.93 31.52
CA SER A 468 -4.78 12.82 31.16
C SER A 468 -5.70 13.07 32.36
N ALA A 469 -5.91 14.33 32.75
CA ALA A 469 -6.84 14.65 33.82
C ALA A 469 -8.23 14.05 33.49
N TYR A 470 -8.77 13.25 34.41
CA TYR A 470 -10.14 12.77 34.30
C TYR A 470 -11.08 13.98 34.26
N ASP A 471 -11.82 14.10 33.18
CA ASP A 471 -12.81 15.16 33.03
C ASP A 471 -14.08 14.79 33.80
N SER A 472 -14.32 15.50 34.90
CA SER A 472 -15.47 15.29 35.78
C SER A 472 -16.80 15.61 35.12
N GLN A 473 -16.81 16.31 33.97
CA GLN A 473 -18.03 16.52 33.18
C GLN A 473 -18.58 15.23 32.58
N PHE A 474 -17.75 14.19 32.42
CA PHE A 474 -18.19 12.86 31.98
C PHE A 474 -18.78 12.01 33.11
N TYR A 475 -18.96 12.56 34.32
CA TYR A 475 -19.72 11.89 35.36
C TYR A 475 -21.22 11.86 34.98
N ILE A 476 -21.74 10.65 34.74
CA ILE A 476 -23.16 10.44 34.44
C ILE A 476 -23.84 9.74 35.62
N LYS A 477 -24.99 10.26 36.03
CA LYS A 477 -25.80 9.68 37.11
C LYS A 477 -26.12 8.21 36.78
N GLY A 478 -25.74 7.31 37.68
CA GLY A 478 -25.91 5.86 37.50
C GLY A 478 -24.67 5.13 36.98
N MET A 479 -23.58 5.81 36.60
CA MET A 479 -22.36 5.13 36.13
C MET A 479 -21.74 4.17 37.16
N VAL A 480 -21.90 4.46 38.45
CA VAL A 480 -21.26 3.71 39.55
C VAL A 480 -21.65 2.22 39.53
N SER A 481 -22.89 1.88 39.14
CA SER A 481 -23.32 0.48 39.04
C SER A 481 -22.60 -0.30 37.94
N TYR A 482 -21.99 0.39 36.97
CA TYR A 482 -21.30 -0.22 35.83
C TYR A 482 -19.76 -0.23 35.98
N ILE A 483 -19.20 0.47 36.97
CA ILE A 483 -17.74 0.56 37.16
C ILE A 483 -17.09 -0.81 37.32
N ASN A 484 -17.66 -1.70 38.13
CA ASN A 484 -17.07 -3.03 38.35
C ASN A 484 -17.03 -3.85 37.06
N LYS A 485 -18.08 -3.77 36.23
CA LYS A 485 -18.10 -4.46 34.94
C LYS A 485 -17.08 -3.86 33.98
N ALA A 486 -16.97 -2.53 33.95
CA ALA A 486 -15.97 -1.84 33.14
C ALA A 486 -14.53 -2.21 33.56
N ARG A 487 -14.25 -2.37 34.86
CA ARG A 487 -12.95 -2.85 35.36
C ARG A 487 -12.63 -4.28 34.91
N GLU A 488 -13.62 -5.18 34.98
CA GLU A 488 -13.46 -6.58 34.52
C GLU A 488 -13.11 -6.62 33.03
N LEU A 489 -13.87 -5.90 32.21
CA LEU A 489 -13.62 -5.82 30.77
C LEU A 489 -12.27 -5.17 30.47
N ARG A 490 -11.92 -4.06 31.14
CA ARG A 490 -10.59 -3.44 31.01
C ARG A 490 -9.47 -4.44 31.37
N GLY A 491 -9.62 -5.21 32.43
CA GLY A 491 -8.65 -6.25 32.80
C GLY A 491 -8.45 -7.29 31.70
N HIS A 492 -9.52 -7.75 31.06
CA HIS A 492 -9.41 -8.66 29.91
C HIS A 492 -8.72 -8.01 28.71
N TYR A 493 -8.98 -6.72 28.46
CA TYR A 493 -8.30 -5.94 27.43
C TYR A 493 -6.80 -5.88 27.69
N ASP A 494 -6.41 -5.45 28.90
CA ASP A 494 -5.02 -5.23 29.28
C ASP A 494 -4.19 -6.52 29.22
N VAL A 495 -4.74 -7.66 29.65
CA VAL A 495 -4.06 -8.96 29.57
C VAL A 495 -3.80 -9.37 28.12
N LYS A 496 -4.81 -9.25 27.24
CA LYS A 496 -4.64 -9.56 25.81
C LYS A 496 -3.67 -8.61 25.14
N LEU A 497 -3.76 -7.32 25.45
CA LEU A 497 -2.90 -6.29 24.94
C LEU A 497 -1.44 -6.56 25.31
N ALA A 498 -1.16 -6.81 26.59
CA ALA A 498 0.18 -7.14 27.08
C ALA A 498 0.73 -8.41 26.41
N ALA A 499 -0.10 -9.43 26.19
CA ALA A 499 0.30 -10.65 25.49
C ALA A 499 0.72 -10.34 24.04
N LEU A 500 -0.04 -9.52 23.31
CA LEU A 500 0.25 -9.15 21.93
C LEU A 500 1.48 -8.25 21.79
N ILE A 501 1.62 -7.25 22.67
CA ILE A 501 2.80 -6.38 22.75
C ILE A 501 4.06 -7.25 22.92
N ASN A 502 4.03 -8.17 23.90
CA ASN A 502 5.14 -9.07 24.18
C ASN A 502 5.42 -10.07 23.05
N HIS A 503 4.37 -10.61 22.41
CA HIS A 503 4.49 -11.57 21.33
C HIS A 503 5.17 -10.95 20.10
N HIS A 504 4.71 -9.77 19.68
CA HIS A 504 5.21 -9.09 18.48
C HIS A 504 6.46 -8.25 18.73
N GLY A 505 6.78 -7.93 19.98
CA GLY A 505 7.95 -7.12 20.36
C GLY A 505 7.81 -5.66 19.93
N VAL A 506 6.60 -5.12 20.06
CA VAL A 506 6.33 -3.68 19.94
C VAL A 506 6.39 -3.04 21.32
N LYS A 507 6.57 -1.71 21.40
CA LYS A 507 6.77 -1.06 22.70
C LYS A 507 5.48 -0.73 23.42
N THR A 508 4.45 -0.33 22.68
CA THR A 508 3.26 0.31 23.25
C THR A 508 1.97 -0.11 22.59
N GLU A 509 0.88 0.13 23.30
CA GLU A 509 -0.48 0.01 22.79
C GLU A 509 -0.68 0.81 21.50
N ALA A 510 -0.22 2.06 21.48
CA ALA A 510 -0.40 2.92 20.32
C ALA A 510 0.38 2.39 19.09
N GLU A 511 1.59 1.85 19.24
CA GLU A 511 2.31 1.17 18.13
C GLU A 511 1.56 -0.06 17.64
N LEU A 512 1.01 -0.86 18.56
CA LEU A 512 0.25 -2.07 18.25
C LEU A 512 -1.03 -1.73 17.49
N LEU A 513 -1.88 -0.86 18.04
CA LEU A 513 -3.22 -0.54 17.51
C LEU A 513 -3.21 0.27 16.23
N THR A 514 -2.12 0.99 15.95
CA THR A 514 -1.98 1.80 14.72
C THR A 514 -1.19 1.07 13.64
N GLY A 515 -0.35 0.10 14.03
CA GLY A 515 0.66 -0.51 13.18
C GLY A 515 1.86 0.41 12.89
N TYR A 516 1.93 1.62 13.47
CA TYR A 516 3.06 2.55 13.28
C TYR A 516 4.26 2.16 14.13
N VAL A 517 4.79 0.96 13.90
CA VAL A 517 5.92 0.44 14.69
C VAL A 517 7.19 1.21 14.39
N VAL A 518 7.69 1.94 15.39
CA VAL A 518 8.91 2.73 15.25
C VAL A 518 10.15 1.84 15.35
N LYS A 519 10.19 0.98 16.37
CA LYS A 519 11.30 0.04 16.61
C LYS A 519 10.77 -1.29 17.13
N TRP A 520 11.18 -2.38 16.49
CA TRP A 520 10.98 -3.73 16.99
C TRP A 520 12.01 -4.06 18.06
N GLU A 521 11.58 -4.54 19.22
CA GLU A 521 12.46 -4.92 20.31
C GLU A 521 13.00 -6.34 20.15
N LYS A 522 12.21 -7.22 19.54
CA LYS A 522 12.59 -8.60 19.24
C LYS A 522 12.82 -8.74 17.74
N LYS A 523 13.91 -9.42 17.37
CA LYS A 523 14.10 -9.90 16.01
C LYS A 523 13.02 -10.96 15.78
N GLY A 524 12.03 -10.65 14.93
CA GLY A 524 10.90 -11.55 14.69
C GLY A 524 11.35 -12.93 14.21
N LYS A 525 10.50 -13.94 14.40
CA LYS A 525 10.72 -15.29 13.83
C LYS A 525 10.55 -15.30 12.31
N ASP A 526 9.91 -14.27 11.76
CA ASP A 526 9.66 -14.14 10.34
C ASP A 526 10.91 -13.77 9.54
N LYS A 527 11.00 -14.29 8.31
CA LYS A 527 12.12 -14.04 7.40
C LYS A 527 12.30 -12.55 7.06
N THR A 528 11.24 -11.75 7.12
CA THR A 528 11.26 -10.33 6.74
C THR A 528 10.46 -9.47 7.71
N VAL A 529 10.89 -8.21 7.87
CA VAL A 529 10.17 -7.20 8.66
C VAL A 529 8.76 -6.96 8.12
N TYR A 530 8.56 -7.12 6.80
CA TYR A 530 7.23 -7.04 6.19
C TYR A 530 6.29 -8.12 6.72
N LYS A 531 6.74 -9.39 6.76
CA LYS A 531 5.91 -10.50 7.29
C LYS A 531 5.63 -10.34 8.78
N GLN A 532 6.62 -9.89 9.56
CA GLN A 532 6.42 -9.55 10.97
C GLN A 532 5.36 -8.46 11.15
N HIS A 533 5.40 -7.43 10.30
CA HIS A 533 4.40 -6.36 10.30
C HIS A 533 3.02 -6.86 9.87
N ASP A 534 2.91 -7.66 8.80
CA ASP A 534 1.64 -8.24 8.35
C ASP A 534 0.99 -9.13 9.42
N ASN A 535 1.78 -9.96 10.10
CA ASN A 535 1.32 -10.80 11.21
C ASN A 535 0.83 -9.96 12.39
N LEU A 536 1.56 -8.90 12.76
CA LEU A 536 1.10 -7.91 13.75
C LEU A 536 -0.28 -7.36 13.36
N LEU A 537 -0.41 -6.87 12.12
CA LEU A 537 -1.65 -6.26 11.65
C LEU A 537 -2.83 -7.26 11.68
N LYS A 538 -2.60 -8.53 11.36
CA LYS A 538 -3.64 -9.59 11.48
C LYS A 538 -4.09 -9.78 12.92
N SER A 539 -3.16 -9.90 13.87
CA SER A 539 -3.50 -10.03 15.30
C SER A 539 -4.26 -8.81 15.82
N VAL A 540 -3.89 -7.60 15.38
CA VAL A 540 -4.56 -6.37 15.81
C VAL A 540 -5.96 -6.26 15.23
N ARG A 541 -6.19 -6.67 13.97
CA ARG A 541 -7.56 -6.73 13.41
C ARG A 541 -8.43 -7.69 14.21
N GLN A 542 -7.90 -8.85 14.56
CA GLN A 542 -8.63 -9.80 15.40
C GLN A 542 -8.99 -9.18 16.76
N LEU A 543 -8.02 -8.55 17.43
CA LEU A 543 -8.28 -7.83 18.68
C LEU A 543 -9.37 -6.78 18.51
N LYS A 544 -9.28 -5.93 17.47
CA LYS A 544 -10.28 -4.89 17.19
C LYS A 544 -11.67 -5.49 16.97
N ASN A 545 -11.79 -6.55 16.16
CA ASN A 545 -13.07 -7.19 15.88
C ASN A 545 -13.68 -7.78 17.16
N GLU A 546 -12.89 -8.47 17.98
CA GLU A 546 -13.35 -9.00 19.27
C GLU A 546 -13.89 -7.90 20.19
N TRP A 547 -13.23 -6.73 20.23
CA TRP A 547 -13.66 -5.60 21.06
C TRP A 547 -14.81 -4.81 20.48
N VAL A 548 -14.94 -4.74 19.15
CA VAL A 548 -16.14 -4.23 18.49
C VAL A 548 -17.33 -5.12 18.85
N ASP A 549 -17.20 -6.44 18.74
CA ASP A 549 -18.26 -7.39 19.09
C ASP A 549 -18.65 -7.28 20.58
N GLU A 550 -17.67 -7.18 21.49
CA GLU A 550 -17.93 -6.98 22.92
C GLU A 550 -18.63 -5.63 23.19
N SER A 551 -18.21 -4.57 22.51
CA SER A 551 -18.83 -3.24 22.64
C SER A 551 -20.26 -3.24 22.09
N GLU A 552 -20.49 -3.85 20.92
CA GLU A 552 -21.83 -3.99 20.35
C GLU A 552 -22.74 -4.78 21.29
N ARG A 553 -22.24 -5.85 21.92
CA ARG A 553 -22.99 -6.60 22.94
C ARG A 553 -23.38 -5.73 24.13
N GLU A 554 -22.46 -4.92 24.63
CA GLU A 554 -22.64 -4.13 25.85
C GLU A 554 -23.56 -2.90 25.64
N PHE A 555 -23.43 -2.24 24.48
CA PHE A 555 -24.07 -0.95 24.19
C PHE A 555 -25.29 -1.02 23.27
N ILE A 556 -25.36 -2.01 22.35
CA ILE A 556 -26.40 -2.08 21.31
C ILE A 556 -27.27 -3.35 21.47
N GLY A 557 -26.70 -4.43 22.01
CA GLY A 557 -27.37 -5.72 22.15
C GLY A 557 -27.58 -6.44 20.81
N LYS A 558 -28.43 -7.48 20.80
CA LYS A 558 -28.58 -8.41 19.65
C LYS A 558 -29.13 -7.79 18.36
N HIS A 559 -29.72 -6.59 18.39
CA HIS A 559 -30.46 -6.04 17.26
C HIS A 559 -29.71 -4.99 16.41
N LYS A 560 -28.42 -4.71 16.71
CA LYS A 560 -27.56 -3.77 15.97
C LYS A 560 -28.17 -2.38 15.70
N GLN A 561 -29.17 -1.96 16.45
CA GLN A 561 -29.75 -0.61 16.41
C GLN A 561 -29.71 0.01 17.81
N ILE A 562 -29.32 1.28 17.88
CA ILE A 562 -29.28 2.03 19.13
C ILE A 562 -30.71 2.32 19.57
N ASP A 563 -31.12 1.70 20.66
CA ASP A 563 -32.38 2.03 21.34
C ASP A 563 -32.21 3.37 22.08
N LEU A 564 -32.63 4.46 21.44
CA LEU A 564 -32.55 5.81 21.99
C LEU A 564 -33.30 5.95 23.32
N SER A 565 -34.28 5.08 23.62
CA SER A 565 -34.97 5.06 24.91
C SER A 565 -34.06 4.62 26.07
N LYS A 566 -32.95 3.93 25.77
CA LYS A 566 -31.90 3.52 26.73
C LYS A 566 -30.69 4.46 26.76
N GLY A 567 -30.78 5.65 26.15
CA GLY A 567 -29.67 6.60 26.04
C GLY A 567 -28.97 6.86 27.39
N ASN A 568 -29.74 7.07 28.46
CA ASN A 568 -29.16 7.30 29.81
C ASN A 568 -28.34 6.11 30.33
N GLU A 569 -28.75 4.88 30.04
CA GLU A 569 -28.01 3.67 30.42
C GLU A 569 -26.70 3.55 29.63
N ILE A 570 -26.78 3.80 28.32
CA ILE A 570 -25.63 3.78 27.40
C ILE A 570 -24.59 4.83 27.83
N TYR A 571 -25.03 6.07 28.13
CA TYR A 571 -24.14 7.12 28.63
C TYR A 571 -23.52 6.76 29.99
N ALA A 572 -24.28 6.15 30.91
CA ALA A 572 -23.77 5.70 32.19
C ALA A 572 -22.69 4.60 32.05
N LYS A 573 -22.90 3.64 31.15
CA LYS A 573 -21.90 2.61 30.80
C LYS A 573 -20.65 3.22 30.18
N ALA A 574 -20.81 4.16 29.24
CA ALA A 574 -19.68 4.84 28.59
C ALA A 574 -18.88 5.69 29.58
N ALA A 575 -19.56 6.40 30.48
CA ALA A 575 -18.95 7.15 31.57
C ALA A 575 -18.17 6.24 32.55
N ALA A 576 -18.70 5.04 32.85
CA ALA A 576 -17.98 4.05 33.66
C ALA A 576 -16.70 3.56 32.97
N TRP A 577 -16.73 3.32 31.65
CA TRP A 577 -15.54 3.00 30.86
C TRP A 577 -14.52 4.14 30.84
N TYR A 578 -14.97 5.38 30.67
CA TYR A 578 -14.11 6.57 30.73
C TYR A 578 -13.45 6.71 32.11
N TYR A 579 -14.22 6.51 33.19
CA TYR A 579 -13.72 6.50 34.56
C TYR A 579 -12.66 5.44 34.76
N VAL A 580 -12.95 4.17 34.45
CA VAL A 580 -11.97 3.11 34.68
C VAL A 580 -10.72 3.30 33.87
N THR A 581 -10.74 4.04 32.76
CA THR A 581 -9.58 4.29 31.88
C THR A 581 -8.73 5.47 32.35
N TYR A 582 -9.36 6.60 32.69
CA TYR A 582 -8.68 7.89 32.89
C TYR A 582 -8.63 8.37 34.34
N HIS A 583 -9.48 7.85 35.24
CA HIS A 583 -9.55 8.32 36.62
C HIS A 583 -8.24 8.07 37.38
N PRO A 584 -7.70 9.06 38.12
CA PRO A 584 -6.44 8.90 38.86
C PRO A 584 -6.42 7.69 39.79
N ASP A 585 -7.53 7.40 40.48
CA ASP A 585 -7.65 6.24 41.39
C ASP A 585 -7.54 4.88 40.69
N GLU A 586 -7.75 4.85 39.37
CA GLU A 586 -7.66 3.63 38.54
C GLU A 586 -6.25 3.46 37.95
N ARG A 587 -5.43 4.52 37.99
CA ARG A 587 -4.01 4.47 37.66
C ARG A 587 -3.24 3.80 38.80
N LYS A 588 -3.44 2.50 38.98
CA LYS A 588 -2.51 1.72 39.79
C LYS A 588 -1.13 1.80 39.16
N GLU A 589 -0.11 2.08 39.97
CA GLU A 589 1.31 2.06 39.63
C GLU A 589 1.65 0.74 38.92
N TYR A 590 1.66 0.75 37.58
CA TYR A 590 2.35 -0.27 36.81
C TYR A 590 3.84 0.09 36.81
N GLY A 591 4.49 -0.25 37.91
CA GLY A 591 5.95 -0.19 38.06
C GLY A 591 6.68 -1.23 37.23
#